data_AF-A0A1D8PC39-F1
#
_entry.id   AF-A0A1D8PC39-F1
#
_cell.length_a   1.000
_cell.length_b   1.000
_cell.length_c   1.000
_cell.angle_alpha   90.00
_cell.angle_beta   90.00
_cell.angle_gamma   90.00
#
_symmetry.space_group_name_H-M   'P 1'
#
loop_
_entity.id
_entity.type
_entity.pdbx_description
1 polymer ?
#
loop_
_entity_poly.entity_id
_entity_poly.type
_entity_poly.pdbx_seq_one_letter_code
_entity_poly.pdbx_strand_id
1 'polypeptide(L)'
;MYFLNFNYTKTFENYYGFTQLHLKEVQLGFNFIHGELDNEENPIVFGFGDEFDKNYLEFENLKNNNLFTHIKSFKYSQTTNYHDLTRFIESDDFQVYIIGHSCGLSDRTMLNQIFEHVNCKSIKIFYYQRSDRIDDFTEKTYEISRHFRDKGLMRLKLVPKSKSHAMPKPRKIN
;
A
#
# COMPACT_ATOMS: atom_id res chain seq x y z
N MET A 1 15.00 3.44 2.67
CA MET A 1 13.58 3.38 3.07
C MET A 1 12.71 3.74 1.86
N TYR A 2 11.61 3.05 1.65
CA TYR A 2 10.75 3.22 0.48
C TYR A 2 9.32 3.53 0.91
N PHE A 3 8.74 4.59 0.36
CA PHE A 3 7.38 5.03 0.65
C PHE A 3 6.48 4.79 -0.55
N LEU A 4 5.58 3.82 -0.40
CA LEU A 4 4.51 3.58 -1.35
C LEU A 4 3.28 4.40 -0.93
N ASN A 5 3.02 5.49 -1.66
CA ASN A 5 1.94 6.42 -1.38
C ASN A 5 0.72 6.15 -2.27
N PHE A 6 -0.42 5.91 -1.62
CA PHE A 6 -1.72 5.66 -2.25
C PHE A 6 -2.60 6.92 -2.32
N ASN A 7 -2.16 8.04 -1.74
CA ASN A 7 -2.91 9.29 -1.79
C ASN A 7 -2.64 10.00 -3.11
N TYR A 8 -3.72 10.45 -3.77
CA TYR A 8 -3.67 11.31 -4.94
C TYR A 8 -3.18 12.72 -4.63
N THR A 9 -3.34 13.16 -3.37
CA THR A 9 -2.94 14.49 -2.90
C THR A 9 -1.51 14.49 -2.36
N LYS A 10 -0.87 15.66 -2.41
CA LYS A 10 0.47 15.95 -1.88
C LYS A 10 0.57 15.91 -0.34
N THR A 11 -0.35 15.24 0.33
CA THR A 11 -0.40 15.13 1.79
C THR A 11 0.92 14.61 2.36
N PHE A 12 1.58 13.69 1.64
CA PHE A 12 2.85 13.13 2.06
C PHE A 12 4.05 14.10 1.92
N GLU A 13 4.03 14.97 0.90
CA GLU A 13 5.06 16.02 0.72
C GLU A 13 5.09 17.00 1.89
N ASN A 14 3.95 17.28 2.52
CA ASN A 14 3.91 18.10 3.73
C ASN A 14 4.70 17.47 4.90
N TYR A 15 4.86 16.15 4.93
CA TYR A 15 5.70 15.45 5.90
C TYR A 15 7.16 15.30 5.43
N TYR A 16 7.42 15.45 4.13
CA TYR A 16 8.73 15.26 3.50
C TYR A 16 9.80 16.22 4.06
N GLY A 17 9.46 17.50 4.19
CA GLY A 17 10.39 18.49 4.75
C GLY A 17 10.85 18.13 6.17
N PHE A 18 9.97 17.50 6.96
CA PHE A 18 10.29 17.03 8.30
C PHE A 18 11.13 15.74 8.28
N THR A 19 10.82 14.79 7.41
CA THR A 19 11.56 13.52 7.32
C THR A 19 12.99 13.72 6.83
N GLN A 20 13.21 14.61 5.86
CA GLN A 20 14.55 14.85 5.30
C GLN A 20 15.49 15.55 6.28
N LEU A 21 14.96 16.37 7.20
CA LEU A 21 15.75 16.98 8.28
C LEU A 21 16.27 15.94 9.28
N HIS A 22 15.50 14.88 9.53
CA HIS A 22 15.80 13.87 10.54
C HIS A 22 16.43 12.58 10.00
N LEU A 23 16.43 12.37 8.67
CA LEU A 23 16.88 11.12 8.03
C LEU A 23 17.94 11.36 6.93
N LYS A 24 18.79 12.38 7.08
CA LYS A 24 19.78 12.80 6.07
C LYS A 24 20.69 11.68 5.54
N GLU A 25 20.94 10.63 6.33
CA GLU A 25 21.81 9.51 5.95
C GLU A 25 21.05 8.31 5.36
N VAL A 26 19.72 8.37 5.27
CA VAL A 26 18.89 7.27 4.75
C VAL A 26 18.45 7.60 3.33
N GLN A 27 18.79 6.76 2.36
CA GLN A 27 18.23 6.86 1.01
C GLN A 27 16.71 6.67 1.06
N LEU A 28 15.96 7.67 0.58
CA LEU A 28 14.50 7.68 0.54
C LEU A 28 14.01 7.49 -0.90
N GLY A 29 13.20 6.47 -1.13
CA GLY A 29 12.45 6.28 -2.37
C GLY A 29 10.98 6.65 -2.15
N PHE A 30 10.38 7.37 -3.10
CA PHE A 30 8.98 7.78 -3.07
C PHE A 30 8.28 7.25 -4.31
N ASN A 31 7.15 6.60 -4.11
CA ASN A 31 6.36 6.03 -5.19
C ASN A 31 4.90 6.40 -5.02
N PHE A 32 4.42 7.29 -5.88
CA PHE A 32 3.03 7.72 -5.96
C PHE A 32 2.27 6.78 -6.89
N ILE A 33 1.97 5.58 -6.39
CA ILE A 33 1.46 4.48 -7.22
C ILE A 33 0.11 4.79 -7.86
N HIS A 34 -0.66 5.70 -7.27
CA HIS A 34 -1.96 6.14 -7.76
C HIS A 34 -1.90 7.36 -8.69
N GLY A 35 -0.70 7.80 -9.07
CA GLY A 35 -0.53 9.07 -9.77
C GLY A 35 -0.61 10.27 -8.83
N GLU A 36 -0.39 11.43 -9.41
CA GLU A 36 -0.32 12.71 -8.71
C GLU A 36 -1.24 13.75 -9.38
N LEU A 37 -1.78 14.65 -8.57
CA LEU A 37 -2.51 15.81 -9.09
C LEU A 37 -1.54 16.70 -9.88
N ASP A 38 -2.01 17.16 -11.04
CA ASP A 38 -1.28 18.06 -11.94
C ASP A 38 0.07 17.51 -12.44
N ASN A 39 0.22 16.18 -12.55
CA ASN A 39 1.39 15.52 -13.13
C ASN A 39 1.00 14.70 -14.37
N GLU A 40 1.40 15.18 -15.56
CA GLU A 40 1.13 14.49 -16.84
C GLU A 40 1.96 13.21 -17.02
N GLU A 41 3.13 13.11 -16.39
CA GLU A 41 4.01 11.94 -16.47
C GLU A 41 3.55 10.81 -15.52
N ASN A 42 2.84 11.16 -14.46
CA ASN A 42 2.27 10.22 -13.50
C ASN A 42 0.78 10.55 -13.24
N PRO A 43 -0.09 10.35 -14.25
CA PRO A 43 -1.48 10.75 -14.17
C PRO A 43 -2.25 9.87 -13.18
N ILE A 44 -3.36 10.42 -12.69
CA ILE A 44 -4.21 9.74 -11.69
C ILE A 44 -4.71 8.38 -12.19
N VAL A 45 -4.48 7.35 -11.39
CA VAL A 45 -4.92 5.97 -11.65
C VAL A 45 -6.17 5.65 -10.81
N PHE A 46 -7.34 5.71 -11.44
CA PHE A 46 -8.59 5.20 -10.89
C PHE A 46 -8.90 3.80 -11.40
N GLY A 47 -9.59 3.01 -10.57
CA GLY A 47 -10.11 1.71 -11.01
C GLY A 47 -10.10 0.64 -9.94
N PHE A 48 -10.16 -0.60 -10.40
CA PHE A 48 -10.15 -1.81 -9.62
C PHE A 48 -8.90 -2.63 -9.92
N GLY A 49 -8.24 -3.14 -8.89
CA GLY A 49 -6.98 -3.88 -8.95
C GLY A 49 -7.03 -5.16 -8.11
N ASP A 50 -8.18 -5.84 -8.11
CA ASP A 50 -8.33 -7.21 -7.58
C ASP A 50 -8.53 -8.19 -8.75
N GLU A 51 -7.44 -8.79 -9.20
CA GLU A 51 -7.45 -9.82 -10.24
C GLU A 51 -7.83 -11.21 -9.70
N PHE A 52 -8.02 -11.34 -8.37
CA PHE A 52 -8.54 -12.55 -7.74
C PHE A 52 -10.06 -12.54 -7.61
N ASP A 53 -10.72 -11.45 -8.00
CA ASP A 53 -12.16 -11.36 -8.02
C ASP A 53 -12.74 -12.31 -9.08
N LYS A 54 -13.83 -13.00 -8.73
CA LYS A 54 -14.45 -13.97 -9.64
C LYS A 54 -14.94 -13.32 -10.92
N ASN A 55 -15.47 -12.10 -10.83
CA ASN A 55 -15.97 -11.38 -12.00
C ASN A 55 -14.81 -10.97 -12.92
N TYR A 56 -13.64 -10.64 -12.35
CA TYR A 56 -12.44 -10.38 -13.15
C TYR A 56 -12.06 -11.59 -14.01
N LEU A 57 -12.05 -12.78 -13.41
CA LEU A 57 -11.77 -14.04 -14.14
C LEU A 57 -12.82 -14.34 -15.22
N GLU A 58 -14.07 -13.95 -15.02
CA GLU A 58 -15.11 -14.06 -16.04
C GLU A 58 -14.87 -13.07 -17.19
N PHE A 59 -14.41 -11.85 -16.91
CA PHE A 59 -14.12 -10.83 -17.93
C PHE A 59 -12.99 -11.24 -18.87
N GLU A 60 -11.96 -11.94 -18.38
CA GLU A 60 -10.87 -12.45 -19.23
C GLU A 60 -11.35 -13.41 -20.32
N ASN A 61 -12.44 -14.12 -20.08
CA ASN A 61 -13.04 -15.03 -21.06
C ASN A 61 -13.94 -14.31 -22.08
N LEU A 62 -14.33 -13.06 -21.80
CA LEU A 62 -15.13 -12.25 -22.69
C LEU A 62 -14.19 -11.46 -23.62
N LYS A 63 -14.38 -11.59 -24.94
CA LYS A 63 -13.63 -10.83 -25.95
C LYS A 63 -14.08 -9.35 -26.04
N ASN A 64 -14.22 -8.68 -24.89
CA ASN A 64 -14.69 -7.30 -24.80
C ASN A 64 -13.70 -6.44 -24.02
N ASN A 65 -12.88 -5.69 -24.76
CA ASN A 65 -11.82 -4.86 -24.18
C ASN A 65 -12.36 -3.73 -23.27
N ASN A 66 -13.63 -3.35 -23.41
CA ASN A 66 -14.22 -2.30 -22.58
C ASN A 66 -14.28 -2.70 -21.09
N LEU A 67 -14.29 -4.00 -20.79
CA LEU A 67 -14.28 -4.50 -19.41
C LEU A 67 -12.96 -4.19 -18.66
N PHE A 68 -11.88 -3.94 -19.40
CA PHE A 68 -10.55 -3.66 -18.82
C PHE A 68 -10.25 -2.16 -18.66
N THR A 69 -11.15 -1.28 -19.11
CA THR A 69 -10.94 0.19 -19.13
C THR A 69 -10.62 0.79 -17.77
N HIS A 70 -11.15 0.19 -16.70
CA HIS A 70 -10.98 0.62 -15.32
C HIS A 70 -10.19 -0.38 -14.47
N ILE A 71 -9.37 -1.23 -15.10
CA ILE A 71 -8.47 -2.12 -14.38
C ILE A 71 -7.12 -1.42 -14.18
N LYS A 72 -6.71 -1.28 -12.92
CA LYS A 72 -5.52 -0.49 -12.55
C LYS A 72 -4.22 -1.05 -13.14
N SER A 73 -4.10 -2.38 -13.27
CA SER A 73 -2.89 -3.03 -13.77
C SER A 73 -2.46 -2.53 -15.16
N PHE A 74 -3.41 -2.25 -16.06
CA PHE A 74 -3.11 -1.68 -17.39
C PHE A 74 -2.78 -0.19 -17.35
N LYS A 75 -3.15 0.52 -16.29
CA LYS A 75 -2.75 1.92 -16.07
C LYS A 75 -1.37 2.01 -15.44
N TYR A 76 -1.06 1.10 -14.52
CA TYR A 76 0.25 0.99 -13.90
C TYR A 76 1.37 0.67 -14.88
N SER A 77 1.07 0.04 -16.03
CA SER A 77 2.06 -0.19 -17.10
C SER A 77 2.40 1.08 -17.90
N GLN A 78 1.69 2.18 -17.69
CA GLN A 78 1.92 3.45 -18.40
C GLN A 78 2.99 4.31 -17.72
N THR A 79 3.40 3.96 -16.50
CA THR A 79 4.42 4.68 -15.73
C THR A 79 5.44 3.70 -15.14
N THR A 80 6.57 4.21 -14.62
CA THR A 80 7.60 3.34 -14.02
C THR A 80 7.27 2.91 -12.60
N ASN A 81 6.28 3.53 -11.95
CA ASN A 81 5.96 3.35 -10.54
C ASN A 81 5.84 1.88 -10.13
N TYR A 82 5.10 1.05 -10.87
CA TYR A 82 4.95 -0.36 -10.54
C TYR A 82 6.25 -1.16 -10.74
N HIS A 83 7.04 -0.81 -11.76
CA HIS A 83 8.35 -1.40 -11.99
C HIS A 83 9.35 -1.05 -10.88
N ASP A 84 9.34 0.21 -10.42
CA ASP A 84 10.22 0.66 -9.35
C ASP A 84 9.84 0.02 -8.00
N LEU A 85 8.55 -0.20 -7.75
CA LEU A 85 8.07 -0.99 -6.60
C LEU A 85 8.58 -2.44 -6.70
N THR A 86 8.43 -3.07 -7.87
CA THR A 86 8.85 -4.45 -8.11
C THR A 86 10.36 -4.60 -7.87
N ARG A 87 11.17 -3.70 -8.45
CA ARG A 87 12.62 -3.68 -8.26
C ARG A 87 13.00 -3.54 -6.78
N PHE A 88 12.26 -2.73 -6.02
CA PHE A 88 12.50 -2.56 -4.59
C PHE A 88 12.19 -3.81 -3.78
N ILE A 89 11.05 -4.47 -3.99
CA ILE A 89 10.68 -5.68 -3.23
C ILE A 89 11.56 -6.88 -3.58
N GLU A 90 12.11 -6.91 -4.80
CA GLU A 90 13.06 -7.93 -5.26
C GLU A 90 14.49 -7.71 -4.75
N SER A 91 14.88 -6.47 -4.40
CA SER A 91 16.30 -6.15 -4.16
C SER A 91 16.88 -6.76 -2.89
N ASP A 92 16.11 -6.84 -1.80
CA ASP A 92 16.58 -7.35 -0.51
C ASP A 92 15.39 -7.64 0.43
N ASP A 93 15.67 -8.22 1.59
CA ASP A 93 14.75 -8.40 2.69
C ASP A 93 14.14 -7.08 3.17
N PHE A 94 12.82 -7.06 3.37
CA PHE A 94 12.11 -5.87 3.79
C PHE A 94 11.02 -6.13 4.83
N GLN A 95 10.63 -5.06 5.51
CA GLN A 95 9.52 -5.03 6.44
C GLN A 95 8.50 -3.99 5.98
N VAL A 96 7.22 -4.35 6.06
CA VAL A 96 6.12 -3.47 5.69
C VAL A 96 5.60 -2.75 6.93
N TYR A 97 5.42 -1.45 6.81
CA TYR A 97 4.75 -0.61 7.78
C TYR A 97 3.46 -0.06 7.18
N ILE A 98 2.32 -0.40 7.78
CA ILE A 98 1.00 0.07 7.34
C ILE A 98 0.61 1.29 8.16
N ILE A 99 0.41 2.41 7.47
CA ILE A 99 0.00 3.70 8.05
C ILE A 99 -1.27 4.15 7.32
N GLY A 100 -2.31 4.49 8.07
CA GLY A 100 -3.61 4.88 7.51
C GLY A 100 -4.53 3.70 7.20
N HIS A 101 -5.51 3.91 6.32
CA HIS A 101 -6.61 2.96 6.04
C HIS A 101 -6.51 2.28 4.66
N SER A 102 -5.49 2.62 3.85
CA SER A 102 -5.41 2.28 2.42
C SER A 102 -5.01 0.82 2.15
N CYS A 103 -5.71 -0.14 2.75
CA CYS A 103 -5.64 -1.57 2.42
C CYS A 103 -6.99 -2.07 1.89
N GLY A 104 -7.67 -1.24 1.08
CA GLY A 104 -8.92 -1.64 0.43
C GLY A 104 -8.68 -2.71 -0.65
N LEU A 105 -9.74 -3.41 -1.04
CA LEU A 105 -9.70 -4.44 -2.08
C LEU A 105 -9.32 -3.89 -3.47
N SER A 106 -9.43 -2.59 -3.69
CA SER A 106 -9.07 -1.93 -4.95
C SER A 106 -7.63 -2.15 -5.40
N ASP A 107 -6.74 -2.58 -4.49
CA ASP A 107 -5.31 -2.74 -4.73
C ASP A 107 -4.83 -4.14 -4.33
N ARG A 108 -5.74 -5.11 -4.28
CA ARG A 108 -5.49 -6.44 -3.71
C ARG A 108 -4.39 -7.19 -4.43
N THR A 109 -4.31 -7.14 -5.76
CA THR A 109 -3.24 -7.80 -6.52
C THR A 109 -1.87 -7.31 -6.09
N MET A 110 -1.69 -5.99 -6.05
CA MET A 110 -0.41 -5.38 -5.66
C MET A 110 -0.09 -5.64 -4.18
N LEU A 111 -1.06 -5.47 -3.28
CA LEU A 111 -0.84 -5.71 -1.85
C LEU A 111 -0.55 -7.18 -1.57
N ASN A 112 -1.18 -8.11 -2.29
CA ASN A 112 -0.86 -9.55 -2.24
C ASN A 112 0.60 -9.79 -2.66
N GLN A 113 1.04 -9.20 -3.78
CA GLN A 113 2.41 -9.32 -4.26
C GLN A 113 3.42 -8.85 -3.19
N ILE A 114 3.17 -7.71 -2.54
CA ILE A 114 4.06 -7.17 -1.49
C ILE A 114 4.04 -8.06 -0.24
N PHE A 115 2.85 -8.42 0.26
CA PHE A 115 2.70 -9.09 1.54
C PHE A 115 3.18 -10.55 1.51
N GLU A 116 2.92 -11.25 0.41
CA GLU A 116 3.32 -12.65 0.25
C GLU A 116 4.73 -12.80 -0.34
N HIS A 117 5.39 -11.70 -0.77
CA HIS A 117 6.76 -11.73 -1.28
C HIS A 117 7.73 -12.45 -0.33
N VAL A 118 8.67 -13.23 -0.87
CA VAL A 118 9.61 -14.05 -0.09
C VAL A 118 10.55 -13.20 0.78
N ASN A 119 10.86 -11.98 0.29
CA ASN A 119 11.68 -11.01 1.01
C ASN A 119 10.89 -10.22 2.07
N CYS A 120 9.55 -10.26 2.05
CA CYS A 120 8.74 -9.60 3.07
C CYS A 120 8.79 -10.42 4.37
N LYS A 121 9.50 -9.91 5.38
CA LYS A 121 9.71 -10.62 6.65
C LYS A 121 8.61 -10.39 7.68
N SER A 122 8.00 -9.21 7.66
CA SER A 122 6.92 -8.90 8.58
C SER A 122 6.12 -7.68 8.15
N ILE A 123 4.90 -7.60 8.67
CA ILE A 123 3.94 -6.52 8.44
C ILE A 123 3.54 -5.95 9.78
N LYS A 124 3.88 -4.68 10.01
CA LYS A 124 3.59 -3.96 11.24
C LYS A 124 2.54 -2.89 11.00
N ILE A 125 1.49 -2.90 11.81
CA ILE A 125 0.38 -1.96 11.73
C ILE A 125 0.61 -0.81 12.70
N PHE A 126 0.52 0.43 12.21
CA PHE A 126 0.32 1.60 13.05
C PHE A 126 -1.17 1.92 13.13
N TYR A 127 -1.77 1.63 14.29
CA TYR A 127 -3.22 1.72 14.49
C TYR A 127 -3.64 3.12 14.98
N TYR A 128 -4.86 3.53 14.71
CA TYR A 128 -5.44 4.76 15.22
C TYR A 128 -6.15 4.51 16.55
N GLN A 129 -5.68 5.17 17.62
CA GLN A 129 -6.35 5.15 18.91
C GLN A 129 -7.52 6.15 18.92
N ARG A 130 -8.75 5.62 18.91
CA ARG A 130 -9.99 6.41 18.98
C ARG A 130 -10.27 6.88 20.42
N SER A 131 -10.13 6.00 21.40
CA SER A 131 -10.26 6.27 22.84
C SER A 131 -9.46 5.26 23.67
N ASP A 132 -9.37 5.38 25.00
CA ASP A 132 -8.51 4.58 25.90
C ASP A 132 -8.57 3.05 25.73
N ARG A 133 -9.62 2.52 25.08
CA ARG A 133 -9.79 1.07 24.82
C ARG A 133 -10.26 0.73 23.41
N ILE A 134 -10.45 1.73 22.56
CA ILE A 134 -10.97 1.54 21.20
C ILE A 134 -9.91 2.00 20.20
N ASP A 135 -9.47 1.07 19.37
CA ASP A 135 -8.58 1.30 18.23
C ASP A 135 -9.03 0.47 17.04
N ASP A 136 -8.41 0.72 15.89
CA ASP A 136 -8.72 0.06 14.63
C ASP A 136 -7.72 -1.05 14.25
N PHE A 137 -6.88 -1.54 15.19
CA PHE A 137 -5.87 -2.57 14.88
C PHE A 137 -6.53 -3.83 14.30
N THR A 138 -7.62 -4.27 14.95
CA THR A 138 -8.37 -5.45 14.54
C THR A 138 -9.05 -5.24 13.18
N GLU A 139 -9.65 -4.07 12.96
CA GLU A 139 -10.27 -3.70 11.67
C GLU A 139 -9.23 -3.74 10.54
N LYS A 140 -8.04 -3.14 10.75
CA LYS A 140 -6.93 -3.18 9.78
C LYS A 140 -6.44 -4.61 9.53
N THR A 141 -6.42 -5.44 10.56
CA THR A 141 -6.06 -6.86 10.41
C THR A 141 -7.06 -7.59 9.51
N TYR A 142 -8.36 -7.30 9.61
CA TYR A 142 -9.37 -7.87 8.71
C TYR A 142 -9.11 -7.47 7.26
N GLU A 143 -8.84 -6.19 7.00
CA GLU A 143 -8.55 -5.71 5.65
C GLU A 143 -7.26 -6.34 5.09
N ILE A 144 -6.19 -6.38 5.88
CA ILE A 144 -4.94 -7.05 5.51
C ILE A 144 -5.17 -8.52 5.19
N SER A 145 -6.00 -9.21 5.97
CA SER A 145 -6.27 -10.63 5.77
C SER A 145 -6.85 -10.94 4.40
N ARG A 146 -7.59 -10.01 3.78
CA ARG A 146 -8.21 -10.21 2.46
C ARG A 146 -7.17 -10.24 1.33
N HIS A 147 -6.00 -9.65 1.55
CA HIS A 147 -4.89 -9.61 0.59
C HIS A 147 -4.02 -10.87 0.60
N PHE A 148 -4.18 -11.76 1.59
CA PHE A 148 -3.46 -13.02 1.64
C PHE A 148 -4.24 -14.16 0.99
N ARG A 149 -3.57 -14.92 0.11
CA ARG A 149 -4.02 -16.24 -0.32
C ARG A 149 -3.70 -17.27 0.75
N ASP A 150 -2.50 -17.20 1.33
CA ASP A 150 -2.05 -18.07 2.42
C ASP A 150 -2.27 -17.41 3.79
N LYS A 151 -3.31 -17.88 4.51
CA LYS A 151 -3.61 -17.40 5.86
C LYS A 151 -2.58 -17.85 6.90
N GLY A 152 -1.84 -18.92 6.65
CA GLY A 152 -0.70 -19.33 7.46
C GLY A 152 0.41 -18.31 7.38
N LEU A 153 0.78 -17.92 6.15
CA LEU A 153 1.80 -16.89 5.91
C LEU A 153 1.41 -15.55 6.54
N MET A 154 0.13 -15.17 6.47
CA MET A 154 -0.39 -13.99 7.16
C MET A 154 -0.08 -14.02 8.66
N ARG A 155 -0.40 -15.13 9.35
CA ARG A 155 -0.18 -15.26 10.80
C ARG A 155 1.30 -15.22 11.18
N LEU A 156 2.18 -15.68 10.29
CA LEU A 156 3.63 -15.64 10.48
C LEU A 156 4.21 -14.24 10.30
N LYS A 157 3.75 -13.50 9.28
CA LYS A 157 4.29 -12.17 8.95
C LYS A 157 3.66 -11.05 9.76
N LEU A 158 2.40 -11.18 10.16
CA LEU A 158 1.70 -10.11 10.87
C LEU A 158 2.25 -9.93 12.29
N VAL A 159 2.77 -8.73 12.58
CA VAL A 159 3.33 -8.40 13.89
C VAL A 159 2.19 -8.27 14.91
N PRO A 160 2.29 -8.90 16.09
CA PRO A 160 1.27 -8.79 17.14
C PRO A 160 1.04 -7.34 17.58
N LYS A 161 -0.18 -7.06 18.06
CA LYS A 161 -0.56 -5.74 18.59
C LYS A 161 0.38 -5.24 19.70
N SER A 162 0.84 -6.13 20.58
CA SER A 162 1.78 -5.79 21.67
C SER A 162 3.15 -5.29 21.19
N LYS A 163 3.52 -5.55 19.93
CA LYS A 163 4.74 -5.04 19.27
C LYS A 163 4.45 -3.91 18.26
N SER A 164 3.18 -3.52 18.17
CA SER A 164 2.66 -2.45 17.32
C SER A 164 2.40 -1.20 18.14
N HIS A 165 2.26 -0.04 17.49
CA HIS A 165 2.13 1.24 18.18
C HIS A 165 0.99 2.05 17.58
N ALA A 166 0.35 2.87 18.42
CA ALA A 166 -0.59 3.86 17.94
C ALA A 166 0.13 4.87 17.03
N MET A 167 -0.52 5.28 15.95
CA MET A 167 -0.01 6.31 15.06
C MET A 167 0.17 7.62 15.84
N PRO A 168 1.33 8.29 15.72
CA PRO A 168 1.54 9.59 16.36
C PRO A 168 0.48 10.59 15.88
N LYS A 169 -0.21 11.24 16.81
CA LYS A 169 -1.10 12.36 16.46
C LYS A 169 -0.21 13.58 16.18
N PRO A 170 -0.33 14.26 15.04
CA PRO A 170 0.38 15.51 14.83
C PRO A 170 0.00 16.47 15.96
N ARG A 171 0.99 16.96 16.72
CA ARG A 171 0.74 18.05 17.67
C ARG A 171 0.29 19.24 16.83
N LYS A 172 -0.87 19.84 17.17
CA LYS A 172 -1.22 21.15 16.63
C LYS A 172 -0.06 22.08 16.98
N ILE A 173 0.65 22.56 15.97
CA ILE A 173 1.55 23.70 16.13
C ILE A 173 0.58 24.87 16.33
N ASN A 174 0.44 25.33 17.57
CA ASN A 174 -0.27 26.56 17.90
C ASN A 174 0.59 27.76 17.51
#